data_AF-A0A6G1JQJ6-F1
#
_entry.id   AF-A0A6G1JQJ6-F1
#
_cell.length_a   1.000
_cell.length_b   1.000
_cell.length_c   1.000
_cell.angle_alpha   90.00
_cell.angle_beta   90.00
_cell.angle_gamma   90.00
#
_symmetry.space_group_name_H-M   'P 1'
#
loop_
_entity.id
_entity.type
_entity.pdbx_description
1 polymer ?
#
loop_
_entity_poly.entity_id
_entity_poly.type
_entity_poly.pdbx_seq_one_letter_code
_entity_poly.pdbx_strand_id
1 'polypeptide(L)'
;GELWDTGAARISTVGKAEVEAYLRENPRTKIDWTPNNNNVSFRGQSPAKSLGTVRKENELGMVTFHVLDTPTPFLLSLADADRLGAYFNNVPNLIVRSDNSTFPVVRKWGH
;
A
#
# COMPACT_ATOMS: atom_id res chain seq x y z
N GLY A 1 -4.19 9.22 -0.03
CA GLY A 1 -3.96 8.58 -1.34
C GLY A 1 -2.98 7.45 -1.19
N GLU A 2 -2.80 6.61 -2.20
CA GLU A 2 -1.84 5.49 -2.20
C GLU A 2 -0.85 5.66 -3.35
N LEU A 3 0.40 5.27 -3.14
CA LEU A 3 1.45 5.27 -4.15
C LEU A 3 1.69 3.83 -4.61
N TRP A 4 1.67 3.61 -5.92
CA TRP A 4 2.00 2.32 -6.51
C TRP A 4 3.52 2.22 -6.63
N ASP A 5 4.13 1.33 -5.86
CA ASP A 5 5.58 1.14 -5.87
C ASP A 5 5.95 -0.25 -6.39
N THR A 6 6.70 -0.26 -7.50
CA THR A 6 7.26 -1.49 -8.09
C THR A 6 8.46 -2.02 -7.30
N GLY A 7 9.07 -1.18 -6.44
CA GLY A 7 10.16 -1.55 -5.53
C GLY A 7 9.69 -2.35 -4.30
N ALA A 8 8.45 -2.16 -3.86
CA ALA A 8 7.79 -2.90 -2.78
C ALA A 8 7.20 -4.24 -3.26
N ALA A 9 7.96 -5.00 -4.05
CA ALA A 9 7.44 -6.05 -4.95
C ALA A 9 6.58 -7.18 -4.33
N ARG A 10 6.50 -7.31 -2.99
CA ARG A 10 5.75 -8.41 -2.35
C ARG A 10 4.76 -7.99 -1.25
N ILE A 11 4.92 -6.81 -0.66
CA ILE A 11 4.18 -6.44 0.54
C ILE A 11 3.82 -4.96 0.48
N SER A 12 2.55 -4.65 0.68
CA SER A 12 2.09 -3.27 0.82
C SER A 12 2.45 -2.73 2.20
N THR A 13 2.96 -1.51 2.26
CA THR A 13 3.56 -0.95 3.48
C THR A 13 3.08 0.45 3.78
N VAL A 14 3.12 0.85 5.04
CA VAL A 14 2.76 2.20 5.48
C VAL A 14 3.56 2.57 6.72
N GLY A 15 3.92 3.84 6.84
CA GLY A 15 4.56 4.40 8.02
C GLY A 15 3.57 4.60 9.17
N LYS A 16 4.03 4.42 10.41
CA LYS A 16 3.20 4.62 11.61
C LYS A 16 2.52 6.00 11.65
N ALA A 17 3.23 7.07 11.27
CA ALA A 17 2.68 8.43 11.25
C ALA A 17 1.50 8.58 10.26
N GLU A 18 1.57 7.90 9.12
CA GLU A 18 0.51 7.91 8.10
C GLU A 18 -0.71 7.12 8.57
N VAL A 19 -0.50 6.03 9.31
CA VAL A 19 -1.59 5.28 9.96
C VAL A 19 -2.29 6.15 11.00
N GLU A 20 -1.54 6.87 11.84
CA GLU A 20 -2.12 7.78 12.83
C GLU A 20 -2.91 8.91 12.18
N ALA A 21 -2.42 9.48 11.07
CA ALA A 21 -3.16 10.47 10.29
C ALA A 21 -4.45 9.85 9.70
N TYR A 22 -4.37 8.66 9.12
CA TYR A 22 -5.52 7.95 8.57
C TYR A 22 -6.60 7.64 9.63
N LEU A 23 -6.20 7.27 10.85
CA LEU A 23 -7.13 7.02 11.96
C LEU A 23 -7.89 8.27 12.41
N ARG A 24 -7.30 9.46 12.29
CA ARG A 24 -8.00 10.73 12.63
C ARG A 24 -9.20 10.95 11.72
N GLU A 25 -9.07 10.58 10.45
CA GLU A 25 -10.15 10.66 9.47
C GLU A 25 -11.08 9.42 9.53
N ASN A 26 -10.53 8.26 9.92
CA ASN A 26 -11.21 6.97 9.90
C ASN A 26 -11.10 6.26 11.27
N PRO A 27 -11.75 6.78 12.33
CA PRO A 27 -11.53 6.33 13.71
C PRO A 27 -12.03 4.90 13.99
N ARG A 28 -12.82 4.31 13.08
CA ARG A 28 -13.35 2.94 13.20
C ARG A 28 -12.43 1.89 12.57
N THR A 29 -11.36 2.30 11.90
CA THR A 29 -10.41 1.36 11.30
C THR A 29 -9.74 0.54 12.40
N LYS A 30 -9.79 -0.78 12.26
CA LYS A 30 -9.11 -1.70 13.18
C LYS A 30 -7.67 -1.88 12.76
N ILE A 31 -6.76 -1.69 13.70
CA ILE A 31 -5.34 -1.99 13.53
C ILE A 31 -5.00 -3.17 14.42
N ASP A 32 -4.28 -4.11 13.83
CA ASP A 32 -3.68 -5.21 14.58
C ASP A 32 -2.22 -4.85 14.88
N TRP A 33 -1.93 -4.51 16.14
CA TRP A 33 -0.58 -4.19 16.62
C TRP A 33 0.23 -5.43 17.00
N THR A 34 -0.25 -6.62 16.65
CA THR A 34 0.52 -7.84 16.83
C THR A 34 1.73 -7.80 15.88
N PRO A 35 2.97 -7.76 16.41
CA PRO A 35 4.15 -7.76 15.56
C PRO A 35 4.16 -9.06 14.78
N ASN A 36 3.99 -8.96 13.47
CA ASN A 36 4.11 -10.12 12.61
C ASN A 36 5.60 -10.39 12.39
N ASN A 37 6.03 -11.66 12.48
CA ASN A 37 7.40 -12.08 12.14
C ASN A 37 7.72 -11.93 10.62
N ASN A 38 6.79 -11.37 9.85
CA ASN A 38 7.03 -10.94 8.48
C ASN A 38 8.08 -9.82 8.45
N ASN A 39 9.31 -10.21 8.09
CA ASN A 39 10.36 -9.30 7.71
C ASN A 39 9.97 -8.60 6.40
N VAL A 40 9.74 -7.29 6.47
CA VAL A 40 9.46 -6.47 5.28
C VAL A 40 10.80 -5.99 4.73
N SER A 41 11.29 -6.66 3.70
CA SER A 41 12.50 -6.25 2.99
C SER A 41 12.16 -5.34 1.82
N PHE A 42 12.56 -4.08 1.88
CA PHE A 42 12.66 -3.24 0.69
C PHE A 42 13.92 -3.65 -0.08
N ARG A 43 13.86 -3.61 -1.42
CA ARG A 43 15.02 -3.94 -2.26
C ARG A 43 16.20 -3.02 -1.89
N GLY A 44 17.26 -3.59 -1.33
CA GLY A 44 18.48 -2.86 -0.94
C GLY A 44 18.50 -2.28 0.48
N GLN A 45 17.50 -2.57 1.32
CA GLN A 45 17.50 -2.18 2.74
C GLN A 45 17.42 -3.40 3.65
N SER A 46 18.00 -3.27 4.86
CA SER A 46 17.82 -4.26 5.92
C SER A 46 16.34 -4.50 6.17
N PRO A 47 15.89 -5.76 6.39
CA PRO A 47 14.50 -6.04 6.63
C PRO A 47 13.97 -5.23 7.81
N ALA A 48 12.96 -4.41 7.57
CA ALA A 48 12.26 -3.68 8.60
C ALA A 48 11.24 -4.61 9.25
N LYS A 49 11.21 -4.60 10.59
CA LYS A 49 10.23 -5.40 11.33
C LYS A 49 8.87 -4.69 11.28
N SER A 50 7.85 -5.43 10.85
CA SER A 50 6.46 -4.95 10.89
C SER A 50 6.02 -4.71 12.33
N LEU A 51 5.60 -3.50 12.66
CA LEU A 51 5.03 -3.16 13.98
C LEU A 51 3.62 -3.73 14.15
N GLY A 52 2.90 -3.90 13.05
CA GLY A 52 1.54 -4.39 13.01
C GLY A 52 1.02 -4.40 11.58
N THR A 53 -0.29 -4.59 11.42
CA THR A 53 -0.98 -4.51 10.13
C THR A 53 -2.24 -3.66 10.24
N VAL A 54 -2.52 -2.91 9.18
CA VAL A 54 -3.77 -2.16 9.02
C VAL A 54 -4.46 -2.62 7.76
N ARG A 55 -5.77 -2.85 7.85
CA ARG A 55 -6.60 -3.15 6.70
C ARG A 55 -7.27 -1.87 6.23
N LYS A 56 -7.14 -1.58 4.94
CA LYS A 56 -7.73 -0.42 4.30
C LYS A 56 -8.47 -0.86 3.06
N GLU A 57 -9.70 -0.40 2.95
CA GLU A 57 -10.50 -0.51 1.73
C GLU A 57 -10.19 0.67 0.83
N ASN A 58 -9.89 0.38 -0.42
CA ASN A 58 -9.75 1.38 -1.49
C ASN A 58 -10.66 0.99 -2.66
N GLU A 59 -10.61 1.75 -3.75
CA GLU A 59 -11.39 1.47 -4.97
C GLU A 59 -10.98 0.16 -5.66
N LEU A 60 -9.80 -0.37 -5.31
CA LEU A 60 -9.29 -1.68 -5.71
C LEU A 60 -9.72 -2.78 -4.71
N GLY A 61 -10.38 -2.44 -3.61
CA GLY A 61 -10.86 -3.37 -2.59
C GLY A 61 -9.93 -3.55 -1.39
N MET A 62 -10.01 -4.75 -0.80
CA MET A 62 -9.36 -5.19 0.43
C MET A 62 -7.83 -5.19 0.41
N VAL A 63 -7.10 -4.22 1.00
CA VAL A 63 -5.63 -4.28 1.12
C VAL A 63 -5.17 -4.33 2.58
N THR A 64 -4.17 -5.18 2.86
CA THR A 64 -3.48 -5.23 4.16
C THR A 64 -2.13 -4.55 4.04
N PHE A 65 -1.92 -3.47 4.78
CA PHE A 65 -0.66 -2.76 4.83
C PHE A 65 0.12 -3.12 6.09
N HIS A 66 1.40 -3.40 5.92
CA HIS A 66 2.33 -3.61 7.02
C HIS A 66 2.83 -2.27 7.56
N VAL A 67 2.68 -2.06 8.87
CA VAL A 67 3.06 -0.81 9.53
C VAL A 67 4.53 -0.84 9.87
N LEU A 68 5.25 0.20 9.47
CA LEU A 68 6.69 0.36 9.66
C LEU A 68 6.99 1.60 10.51
N ASP A 69 8.13 1.58 11.20
CA ASP A 69 8.64 2.75 11.92
C ASP A 69 9.47 3.66 10.99
N THR A 70 8.87 4.06 9.87
CA THR A 70 9.50 4.88 8.83
C THR A 70 8.51 5.92 8.32
N PRO A 71 8.97 7.06 7.76
CA PRO A 71 8.11 8.07 7.14
C PRO A 71 7.66 7.63 5.73
N THR A 72 7.09 6.43 5.63
CA THR A 72 6.68 5.81 4.37
C THR A 72 5.19 6.09 4.12
N PRO A 73 4.78 6.61 2.95
CA PRO A 73 3.37 6.73 2.60
C PRO A 73 2.71 5.34 2.45
N PHE A 74 1.40 5.29 2.23
CA PHE A 74 0.77 4.03 1.82
C PHE A 74 1.33 3.59 0.45
N LEU A 75 2.18 2.57 0.46
CA LEU A 75 2.75 1.93 -0.72
C LEU A 75 1.96 0.66 -1.03
N LEU A 76 1.31 0.63 -2.19
CA LEU A 76 0.67 -0.57 -2.72
C LEU A 76 1.71 -1.37 -3.50
N SER A 77 1.88 -2.64 -3.11
CA SER A 77 2.77 -3.56 -3.82
C SER A 77 2.16 -4.07 -5.13
N LEU A 78 3.01 -4.42 -6.09
CA LEU A 78 2.59 -5.12 -7.29
C LEU A 78 1.88 -6.44 -7.00
N ALA A 79 2.34 -7.20 -5.99
CA ALA A 79 1.70 -8.46 -5.61
C ALA A 79 0.24 -8.26 -5.14
N ASP A 80 -0.03 -7.19 -4.38
CA ASP A 80 -1.40 -6.86 -4.00
C ASP A 80 -2.21 -6.34 -5.19
N ALA A 81 -1.61 -5.55 -6.08
CA ALA A 81 -2.29 -5.12 -7.31
C ALA A 81 -2.70 -6.33 -8.18
N ASP A 82 -1.79 -7.27 -8.42
CA ASP A 82 -2.05 -8.51 -9.17
C ASP A 82 -3.15 -9.33 -8.49
N ARG A 83 -3.10 -9.48 -7.16
CA ARG A 83 -4.14 -10.17 -6.36
C ARG A 83 -5.51 -9.50 -6.52
N LEU A 84 -5.56 -8.18 -6.64
CA LEU A 84 -6.79 -7.41 -6.84
C LEU A 84 -7.22 -7.35 -8.32
N GLY A 85 -6.49 -8.03 -9.21
CA GLY A 85 -6.73 -8.05 -10.64
C GLY A 85 -6.50 -6.69 -11.30
N ALA A 86 -5.62 -5.86 -10.74
CA ALA A 86 -5.38 -4.49 -11.15
C ALA A 86 -3.98 -4.32 -11.75
N TYR A 87 -3.86 -3.60 -12.86
CA TYR A 87 -2.58 -3.23 -13.45
C TYR A 87 -2.54 -1.74 -13.79
N PHE A 88 -1.33 -1.17 -13.81
CA PHE A 88 -1.13 0.20 -14.23
C PHE A 88 -0.91 0.28 -15.74
N ASN A 89 -1.82 0.96 -16.45
CA ASN A 89 -1.66 1.34 -17.84
C ASN A 89 -1.07 2.75 -17.93
N ASN A 90 0.21 2.82 -18.27
CA ASN A 90 0.99 4.06 -18.31
C ASN A 90 0.66 4.98 -19.49
N VAL A 91 0.02 4.46 -20.55
CA VAL A 91 -0.33 5.25 -21.74
C VAL A 91 -1.44 6.27 -21.44
N PRO A 92 -2.61 5.87 -20.90
CA PRO A 92 -3.62 6.81 -20.43
C PRO A 92 -3.43 7.24 -18.96
N ASN A 93 -2.42 6.71 -18.25
CA ASN A 93 -2.21 6.89 -16.81
C ASN A 93 -3.43 6.43 -15.98
N LEU A 94 -3.86 5.19 -16.22
CA LEU A 94 -4.99 4.58 -15.52
C LEU A 94 -4.56 3.32 -14.80
N ILE A 95 -5.13 3.07 -13.63
CA ILE A 95 -5.21 1.71 -13.10
C ILE A 95 -6.41 1.04 -13.76
N VAL A 96 -6.22 -0.15 -14.31
CA VAL A 96 -7.25 -0.94 -14.96
C VAL A 96 -7.43 -2.23 -14.18
N ARG A 97 -8.69 -2.59 -13.88
CA ARG A 97 -9.02 -3.86 -13.24
C ARG A 97 -9.54 -4.88 -14.25
N SER A 98 -9.54 -6.15 -13.85
CA SER A 98 -10.05 -7.27 -14.64
C SER A 98 -11.55 -7.15 -14.99
N ASP A 99 -12.32 -6.36 -14.24
CA ASP A 99 -13.73 -6.06 -14.49
C ASP A 99 -13.94 -4.85 -15.42
N ASN A 100 -12.88 -4.36 -16.07
CA ASN A 100 -12.86 -3.17 -16.92
C ASN A 100 -13.08 -1.83 -16.19
N SER A 101 -13.16 -1.81 -14.85
CA SER A 101 -13.14 -0.54 -14.12
C SER A 101 -11.77 0.14 -14.26
N THR A 102 -11.79 1.48 -14.35
CA THR A 102 -10.58 2.28 -14.51
C THR A 102 -10.55 3.42 -13.51
N PHE A 103 -9.36 3.69 -12.97
CA PHE A 103 -9.14 4.73 -11.97
C PHE A 103 -8.01 5.65 -12.43
N PRO A 104 -8.22 6.98 -12.43
CA PRO A 104 -7.20 7.92 -12.86
C PRO A 104 -6.01 7.94 -11.89
N VAL A 105 -4.79 7.91 -12.44
CA VAL A 105 -3.56 8.02 -11.66
C VAL A 105 -2.96 9.41 -11.79
N VAL A 106 -2.65 10.02 -10.65
CA VAL A 106 -1.84 11.23 -10.60
C VAL A 106 -0.38 10.83 -10.38
N ARG A 107 0.48 11.10 -11.36
CA ARG A 107 1.93 10.99 -11.18
C ARG A 107 2.43 12.15 -10.34
N LYS A 108 3.17 11.85 -9.27
CA LYS A 108 3.84 12.85 -8.43
C LYS A 108 5.34 12.66 -8.58
N TRP A 109 6.07 13.78 -8.62
CA TRP A 109 7.53 13.82 -8.74
C TRP A 109 8.12 13.38 -10.08
N GLY A 110 7.31 13.22 -11.12
CA GLY A 110 7.79 12.99 -12.50
C GLY A 110 8.19 11.54 -12.79
N HIS A 111 7.78 10.60 -11.94
CA HIS A 111 7.86 9.16 -12.13
C HIS A 111 6.45 8.57 -11.97
#